data_AF-A0AA37Q753-F1
#
_entry.id   AF-A0AA37Q753-F1
#
_cell.length_a   1.000
_cell.length_b   1.000
_cell.length_c   1.000
_cell.angle_alpha   90.00
_cell.angle_beta   90.00
_cell.angle_gamma   90.00
#
_symmetry.space_group_name_H-M   'P 1'
#
loop_
_entity.id
_entity.type
_entity.pdbx_description
1 polymer ?
#
loop_
_entity_poly.entity_id
_entity_poly.type
_entity_poly.pdbx_seq_one_letter_code
_entity_poly.pdbx_strand_id
1 'polypeptide(L)'
;MLPYHFREELDALLAASSAEPAFRDDVLAYAEGRPATRVELHRPSPRIKVLRLLAHLLHAEPGLRIARVQVDAWSGCADFRGGIDVHAADGRRSWRFRWDCRWAAEQEGWMTAWGTPDQSRAADELGWRCFARWELATADDPRASAVEQDA
;
A
#
# COMPACT_ATOMS: atom_id res chain seq x y z
N MET A 1 4.65 14.25 -9.37
CA MET A 1 5.58 13.38 -10.09
C MET A 1 6.07 12.33 -9.10
N LEU A 2 6.15 11.05 -9.47
CA LEU A 2 6.75 10.04 -8.58
C LEU A 2 8.27 10.15 -8.63
N PRO A 3 8.99 9.84 -7.54
CA PRO A 3 10.44 9.69 -7.61
C PRO A 3 10.79 8.67 -8.69
N TYR A 4 11.78 8.98 -9.54
CA TYR A 4 12.13 8.15 -10.69
C TYR A 4 12.41 6.69 -10.30
N HIS A 5 13.24 6.48 -9.26
CA HIS A 5 13.57 5.16 -8.76
C HIS A 5 12.36 4.37 -8.23
N PHE A 6 11.35 5.07 -7.68
CA PHE A 6 10.14 4.40 -7.22
C PHE A 6 9.30 3.87 -8.39
N ARG A 7 9.31 4.55 -9.55
CA ARG A 7 8.59 4.05 -10.72
C ARG A 7 9.22 2.78 -11.28
N GLU A 8 10.54 2.75 -11.44
CA GLU A 8 11.25 1.55 -11.94
C GLU A 8 11.02 0.35 -11.03
N GLU A 9 11.06 0.57 -9.71
CA GLU A 9 10.82 -0.47 -8.72
C GLU A 9 9.37 -0.99 -8.77
N LEU A 10 8.39 -0.08 -8.91
CA LEU A 10 6.98 -0.46 -9.06
C LEU A 10 6.76 -1.28 -10.33
N ASP A 11 7.38 -0.89 -11.45
CA ASP A 11 7.30 -1.64 -12.72
C ASP A 11 7.89 -3.06 -12.56
N ALA A 12 9.02 -3.19 -11.86
CA ALA A 12 9.62 -4.49 -11.57
C ALA A 12 8.72 -5.37 -10.69
N LEU A 13 8.09 -4.80 -9.65
CA LEU A 13 7.14 -5.51 -8.79
C LEU A 13 5.90 -5.99 -9.56
N LEU A 14 5.35 -5.13 -10.42
CA LEU A 14 4.22 -5.50 -11.29
C LEU A 14 4.59 -6.61 -12.27
N ALA A 15 5.79 -6.56 -12.84
CA ALA A 15 6.29 -7.59 -13.75
C ALA A 15 6.48 -8.95 -13.06
N ALA A 16 6.97 -8.95 -11.82
CA ALA A 16 7.14 -10.15 -11.01
C ALA A 16 5.84 -10.69 -10.39
N SER A 17 4.79 -9.87 -10.32
CA SER A 17 3.51 -10.26 -9.72
C SER A 17 2.67 -11.17 -10.62
N SER A 18 1.71 -11.86 -10.01
CA SER A 18 0.65 -12.62 -10.67
C SER A 18 -0.64 -11.81 -10.83
N ALA A 19 -0.60 -10.50 -10.53
CA ALA A 19 -1.74 -9.61 -10.65
C ALA A 19 -2.33 -9.64 -12.06
N GLU A 20 -3.63 -9.45 -12.21
CA GLU A 20 -4.26 -9.48 -13.52
C GLU A 20 -3.77 -8.30 -14.40
N PRO A 21 -3.62 -8.47 -15.72
CA PRO A 21 -3.13 -7.41 -16.60
C PRO A 21 -3.89 -6.09 -16.45
N ALA A 22 -5.22 -6.15 -16.38
CA ALA A 22 -6.06 -4.96 -16.21
C ALA A 22 -5.86 -4.25 -14.86
N PHE A 23 -5.52 -5.01 -13.80
CA PHE A 23 -5.14 -4.41 -12.52
C PHE A 23 -3.79 -3.70 -12.63
N ARG A 24 -2.80 -4.32 -13.30
CA ARG A 24 -1.48 -3.70 -13.52
C ARG A 24 -1.61 -2.38 -14.27
N ASP A 25 -2.41 -2.37 -15.35
CA ASP A 25 -2.68 -1.17 -16.13
C ASP A 25 -3.31 -0.05 -15.28
N ASP A 26 -4.26 -0.40 -14.40
CA ASP A 26 -4.88 0.55 -13.48
C ASP A 26 -3.89 1.06 -12.41
N VAL A 27 -2.96 0.23 -11.91
CA VAL A 27 -1.90 0.71 -10.99
C VAL A 27 -0.99 1.74 -11.68
N LEU A 28 -0.62 1.49 -12.94
CA LEU A 28 0.20 2.42 -13.73
C LEU A 28 -0.57 3.70 -14.07
N ALA A 29 -1.84 3.59 -14.44
CA ALA A 29 -2.72 4.74 -14.66
C ALA A 29 -2.88 5.57 -13.37
N TYR A 30 -3.11 4.92 -12.24
CA TYR A 30 -3.21 5.56 -10.94
C TYR A 30 -1.91 6.30 -10.58
N ALA A 31 -0.75 5.70 -10.85
CA ALA A 31 0.57 6.30 -10.66
C ALA A 31 0.75 7.61 -11.44
N GLU A 32 0.17 7.69 -12.64
CA GLU A 32 0.18 8.84 -13.53
C GLU A 32 -0.91 9.87 -13.21
N GLY A 33 -1.80 9.58 -12.25
CA GLY A 33 -2.96 10.43 -11.93
C GLY A 33 -4.09 10.32 -12.94
N ARG A 34 -4.12 9.24 -13.73
CA ARG A 34 -5.23 8.88 -14.61
C ARG A 34 -6.27 8.05 -13.85
N PRO A 35 -7.52 7.94 -14.34
CA PRO A 35 -8.53 7.06 -13.77
C PRO A 35 -8.04 5.61 -13.68
N ALA A 36 -8.37 4.93 -12.59
CA ALA A 36 -7.99 3.55 -12.31
C ALA A 36 -9.11 2.87 -11.52
N THR A 37 -10.00 2.17 -12.21
CA THR A 37 -11.27 1.70 -11.61
C THR A 37 -11.07 0.50 -10.67
N ARG A 38 -9.94 -0.18 -10.74
CA ARG A 38 -9.58 -1.30 -9.85
C ARG A 38 -8.79 -0.88 -8.61
N VAL A 39 -8.47 0.40 -8.46
CA VAL A 39 -7.81 0.97 -7.27
C VAL A 39 -8.77 1.94 -6.60
N GLU A 40 -9.59 1.41 -5.69
CA GLU A 40 -10.62 2.20 -5.04
C GLU A 40 -10.20 2.68 -3.66
N LEU A 41 -10.56 3.91 -3.33
CA LEU A 41 -10.33 4.51 -2.04
C LEU A 41 -11.66 4.86 -1.39
N HIS A 42 -11.93 4.32 -0.20
CA HIS A 42 -13.10 4.71 0.59
C HIS A 42 -12.94 6.12 1.20
N ARG A 43 -11.69 6.59 1.32
CA ARG A 43 -11.37 7.94 1.80
C ARG A 43 -10.29 8.57 0.94
N PRO A 44 -10.30 9.91 0.76
CA PRO A 44 -9.19 10.61 0.12
C PRO A 44 -7.86 10.28 0.81
N SER A 45 -6.89 9.79 0.04
CA SER A 45 -5.56 9.42 0.53
C SER A 45 -4.47 9.95 -0.41
N PRO A 46 -3.29 10.35 0.10
CA PRO A 46 -2.19 10.76 -0.77
C PRO A 46 -1.77 9.64 -1.71
N ARG A 47 -1.76 9.92 -3.03
CA ARG A 47 -1.43 8.94 -4.09
C ARG A 47 -0.14 8.17 -3.81
N ILE A 48 0.92 8.85 -3.39
CA ILE A 48 2.21 8.20 -3.10
C ILE A 48 2.11 7.16 -1.98
N LYS A 49 1.28 7.39 -0.96
CA LYS A 49 1.09 6.44 0.15
C LYS A 49 0.29 5.22 -0.28
N VAL A 50 -0.72 5.42 -1.13
CA VAL A 50 -1.44 4.33 -1.77
C VAL A 50 -0.50 3.50 -2.64
N LEU A 51 0.33 4.13 -3.48
CA LEU A 51 1.29 3.39 -4.31
C LEU A 51 2.33 2.62 -3.48
N ARG A 52 2.78 3.16 -2.34
CA ARG A 52 3.67 2.44 -1.41
C ARG A 52 2.98 1.22 -0.81
N LEU A 53 1.69 1.33 -0.49
CA LEU A 53 0.88 0.18 -0.09
C LEU A 53 0.75 -0.87 -1.19
N LEU A 54 0.50 -0.46 -2.43
CA LEU A 54 0.39 -1.39 -3.56
C LEU A 54 1.73 -2.07 -3.87
N ALA A 55 2.84 -1.32 -3.82
CA ALA A 55 4.18 -1.89 -3.97
C ALA A 55 4.44 -2.97 -2.90
N HIS A 56 4.09 -2.69 -1.64
CA HIS A 56 4.23 -3.68 -0.57
C HIS A 56 3.34 -4.91 -0.79
N LEU A 57 2.07 -4.74 -1.19
CA LEU A 57 1.18 -5.84 -1.51
C LEU A 57 1.75 -6.73 -2.62
N LEU A 58 2.23 -6.13 -3.72
CA LEU A 58 2.83 -6.86 -4.84
C LEU A 58 4.10 -7.61 -4.45
N HIS A 59 4.90 -7.04 -3.52
CA HIS A 59 6.09 -7.67 -2.98
C HIS A 59 5.76 -8.83 -2.02
N ALA A 60 4.80 -8.63 -1.11
CA ALA A 60 4.43 -9.60 -0.10
C ALA A 60 3.66 -10.79 -0.70
N GLU A 61 2.86 -10.53 -1.74
CA GLU A 61 1.95 -11.51 -2.35
C GLU A 61 2.17 -11.65 -3.87
N PRO A 62 3.39 -12.00 -4.35
CA PRO A 62 3.69 -12.03 -5.77
C PRO A 62 2.89 -13.11 -6.53
N GLY A 63 2.42 -14.15 -5.81
CA GLY A 63 1.57 -15.21 -6.38
C GLY A 63 0.09 -14.87 -6.45
N LEU A 64 -0.35 -13.77 -5.83
CA LEU A 64 -1.78 -13.44 -5.74
C LEU A 64 -2.28 -12.86 -7.08
N ARG A 65 -3.37 -13.45 -7.58
CA ARG A 65 -4.03 -13.02 -8.83
C ARG A 65 -4.96 -11.83 -8.57
N ILE A 66 -4.38 -10.70 -8.21
CA ILE A 66 -5.10 -9.48 -7.83
C ILE A 66 -5.88 -8.93 -9.03
N ALA A 67 -7.20 -8.82 -8.89
CA ALA A 67 -8.09 -8.22 -9.88
C ALA A 67 -8.50 -6.79 -9.50
N ARG A 68 -8.68 -6.52 -8.20
CA ARG A 68 -9.07 -5.19 -7.67
C ARG A 68 -8.65 -5.05 -6.21
N VAL A 69 -8.46 -3.80 -5.79
CA VAL A 69 -8.25 -3.45 -4.39
C VAL A 69 -9.19 -2.33 -3.94
N GLN A 70 -9.56 -2.37 -2.67
CA GLN A 70 -10.28 -1.29 -1.98
C GLN A 70 -9.49 -0.92 -0.73
N VAL A 71 -9.22 0.37 -0.55
CA VAL A 71 -8.40 0.87 0.55
C VAL A 71 -9.25 1.77 1.43
N ASP A 72 -9.34 1.41 2.72
CA ASP A 72 -9.87 2.29 3.77
C ASP A 72 -8.76 2.62 4.76
N ALA A 73 -8.22 3.84 4.66
CA ALA A 73 -7.04 4.22 5.42
C ALA A 73 -7.01 5.70 5.81
N TRP A 74 -6.23 5.97 6.84
CA TRP A 74 -5.91 7.30 7.34
C TRP A 74 -4.44 7.61 7.07
N SER A 75 -4.18 8.84 6.65
CA SER A 75 -2.83 9.35 6.41
C SER A 75 -2.47 10.43 7.43
N GLY A 76 -1.40 10.22 8.18
CA GLY A 76 -0.71 11.29 8.90
C GLY A 76 0.41 11.90 8.06
N CYS A 77 1.32 12.65 8.69
CA CYS A 77 2.53 13.12 8.01
C CYS A 77 3.49 11.94 7.74
N ALA A 78 3.86 11.23 8.81
CA ALA A 78 4.84 10.14 8.77
C ALA A 78 4.26 8.76 8.38
N ASP A 79 2.94 8.58 8.53
CA ASP A 79 2.33 7.27 8.50
C ASP A 79 1.10 7.16 7.57
N PHE A 80 0.77 5.92 7.23
CA PHE A 80 -0.41 5.52 6.49
C PHE A 80 -0.91 4.19 7.08
N ARG A 81 -2.14 4.17 7.59
CA ARG A 81 -2.64 3.02 8.35
C ARG A 81 -4.12 2.76 8.07
N GLY A 82 -4.51 1.50 8.00
CA GLY A 82 -5.87 1.14 7.64
C GLY A 82 -6.04 -0.33 7.29
N GLY A 83 -7.04 -0.58 6.44
CA GLY A 83 -7.31 -1.84 5.81
C GLY A 83 -7.17 -1.77 4.30
N ILE A 84 -6.75 -2.88 3.70
CA ILE A 84 -6.84 -3.11 2.25
C ILE A 84 -7.59 -4.43 2.02
N ASP A 85 -8.64 -4.35 1.21
CA ASP A 85 -9.35 -5.51 0.67
C ASP A 85 -8.86 -5.78 -0.73
N VAL A 86 -8.50 -7.04 -0.99
CA VAL A 86 -7.98 -7.50 -2.27
C VAL A 86 -8.94 -8.55 -2.80
N HIS A 87 -9.49 -8.27 -3.98
CA HIS A 87 -10.31 -9.20 -4.73
C HIS A 87 -9.40 -9.94 -5.70
N ALA A 88 -9.28 -11.25 -5.52
CA ALA A 88 -8.49 -12.14 -6.34
C ALA A 88 -9.36 -13.26 -6.93
N ALA A 89 -8.82 -13.98 -7.91
CA ALA A 89 -9.54 -15.06 -8.59
C ALA A 89 -10.01 -16.19 -7.64
N ASP A 90 -9.33 -16.39 -6.52
CA ASP A 90 -9.62 -17.41 -5.50
C ASP A 90 -10.45 -16.88 -4.32
N GLY A 91 -10.81 -15.59 -4.32
CA GLY A 91 -11.67 -14.98 -3.31
C GLY A 91 -11.17 -13.61 -2.86
N ARG A 92 -11.77 -13.12 -1.76
CA ARG A 92 -11.38 -11.86 -1.12
C ARG A 92 -10.43 -12.15 0.04
N ARG A 93 -9.38 -11.33 0.14
CA ARG A 93 -8.44 -11.33 1.27
C ARG A 93 -8.27 -9.90 1.77
N SER A 94 -8.09 -9.75 3.07
CA SER A 94 -8.04 -8.42 3.69
C SER A 94 -6.81 -8.32 4.59
N TRP A 95 -6.13 -7.18 4.59
CA TRP A 95 -4.98 -6.93 5.47
C TRP A 95 -5.19 -5.67 6.29
N ARG A 96 -4.71 -5.72 7.53
CA ARG A 96 -4.44 -4.56 8.37
C ARG A 96 -2.99 -4.14 8.16
N PHE A 97 -2.79 -2.83 7.99
CA PHE A 97 -1.45 -2.31 7.76
C PHE A 97 -1.15 -1.03 8.50
N ARG A 98 0.14 -0.79 8.72
CA ARG A 98 0.71 0.49 9.14
C ARG A 98 2.06 0.66 8.45
N TRP A 99 2.10 1.54 7.46
CA TRP A 99 3.33 2.08 6.90
C TRP A 99 3.71 3.33 7.71
N ASP A 100 4.90 3.38 8.29
CA ASP A 100 5.32 4.41 9.24
C ASP A 100 6.83 4.68 9.14
N CYS A 101 7.20 5.78 8.48
CA CYS A 101 8.59 6.17 8.31
C CYS A 101 9.28 6.60 9.60
N ARG A 102 8.52 7.10 10.58
CA ARG A 102 9.10 7.45 11.87
C ARG A 102 9.53 6.19 12.60
N TRP A 103 8.65 5.19 12.65
CA TRP A 103 8.98 3.87 13.20
C TRP A 103 10.18 3.26 12.49
N ALA A 104 10.22 3.30 11.16
CA ALA A 104 11.34 2.73 10.40
C ALA A 104 12.66 3.45 10.69
N ALA A 105 12.65 4.79 10.76
CA ALA A 105 13.84 5.56 11.17
C ALA A 105 14.31 5.19 12.58
N GLU A 106 13.39 4.94 13.53
CA GLU A 106 13.71 4.46 14.87
C GLU A 106 14.39 3.07 14.83
N GLN A 107 13.89 2.14 13.99
CA GLN A 107 14.50 0.81 13.84
C GLN A 107 15.92 0.86 13.28
N GLU A 108 16.17 1.78 12.34
CA GLU A 108 17.49 1.99 11.73
C GLU A 108 18.45 2.84 12.59
N GLY A 109 17.97 3.39 13.71
CA GLY A 109 18.72 4.35 14.53
C GLY A 109 19.00 5.67 13.80
N TRP A 110 18.21 6.01 12.78
CA TRP A 110 18.37 7.24 12.01
C TRP A 110 17.75 8.40 12.75
N MET A 111 18.61 9.23 13.33
CA MET A 111 18.22 10.38 14.14
C MET A 111 18.63 11.69 13.45
N THR A 112 17.78 12.70 13.56
CA THR A 112 18.14 14.08 13.23
C THR A 112 19.13 14.65 14.26
N ALA A 113 19.75 15.78 13.94
CA ALA A 113 20.64 16.49 14.87
C ALA A 113 19.96 16.91 16.19
N TRP A 114 18.62 16.94 16.24
CA TRP A 114 17.82 17.26 17.43
C TRP A 114 17.37 16.03 18.22
N GLY A 115 17.84 14.82 17.85
CA GLY A 115 17.53 13.59 18.57
C GLY A 115 16.11 13.07 18.33
N THR A 116 15.45 13.47 17.25
CA THR A 116 14.18 12.87 16.79
C THR A 116 14.43 11.94 15.60
N PRO A 117 13.57 10.94 15.34
CA PRO A 117 13.76 10.04 14.20
C PRO A 117 13.67 10.76 12.85
N ASP A 118 14.60 10.47 11.95
CA ASP A 118 14.65 11.05 10.60
C ASP A 118 13.72 10.32 9.63
N GLN A 119 12.42 10.59 9.80
CA GLN A 119 11.37 10.01 8.95
C GLN A 119 11.47 10.43 7.47
N SER A 120 12.12 11.57 7.17
CA SER A 120 12.32 12.02 5.80
C SER A 120 13.34 11.12 5.11
N ARG A 121 14.48 10.88 5.77
CA ARG A 121 15.48 9.91 5.31
C ARG A 121 14.87 8.51 5.14
N ALA A 122 14.07 8.04 6.10
CA ALA A 122 13.37 6.76 5.96
C ALA A 122 12.40 6.75 4.76
N ALA A 123 11.67 7.84 4.51
CA ALA A 123 10.79 7.92 3.36
C ALA A 123 11.53 7.89 2.01
N ASP A 124 12.75 8.42 1.96
CA ASP A 124 13.56 8.49 0.76
C ASP A 124 14.35 7.19 0.52
N GLU A 125 14.99 6.64 1.56
CA GLU A 125 15.85 5.46 1.43
C GLU A 125 15.09 4.14 1.49
N LEU A 126 14.04 4.04 2.31
CA LEU A 126 13.28 2.78 2.47
C LEU A 126 12.01 2.76 1.62
N GLY A 127 11.50 3.93 1.22
CA GLY A 127 10.37 4.05 0.31
C GLY A 127 9.11 3.32 0.80
N TRP A 128 8.69 2.27 0.10
CA TRP A 128 7.53 1.47 0.46
C TRP A 128 7.78 0.47 1.59
N ARG A 129 9.02 0.28 2.05
CA ARG A 129 9.40 -0.81 2.98
C ARG A 129 9.15 -0.49 4.46
N CYS A 130 8.63 0.70 4.79
CA CYS A 130 8.42 1.16 6.18
C CYS A 130 7.20 0.52 6.88
N PHE A 131 6.88 -0.75 6.63
CA PHE A 131 5.70 -1.40 7.24
C PHE A 131 6.00 -1.89 8.66
N ALA A 132 5.49 -1.16 9.65
CA ALA A 132 5.47 -1.56 11.06
C ALA A 132 4.44 -2.67 11.33
N ARG A 133 3.44 -2.81 10.46
CA ARG A 133 2.39 -3.83 10.55
C ARG A 133 1.91 -4.24 9.16
N TRP A 134 1.82 -5.56 8.95
CA TRP A 134 1.18 -6.19 7.80
C TRP A 134 0.60 -7.53 8.25
N GLU A 135 -0.72 -7.57 8.46
CA GLU A 135 -1.39 -8.73 9.07
C GLU A 135 -2.64 -9.06 8.28
N LEU A 136 -2.80 -10.34 7.91
CA LEU A 136 -4.03 -10.84 7.32
C LEU A 136 -5.16 -10.72 8.34
N ALA A 137 -6.25 -10.07 7.96
CA ALA A 137 -7.45 -10.00 8.78
C ALA A 137 -8.12 -11.37 8.80
N THR A 138 -8.39 -11.89 10.00
CA THR A 138 -9.14 -13.12 10.19
C THR A 138 -10.64 -12.88 9.99
N ALA A 139 -11.39 -13.93 9.63
CA ALA A 139 -12.84 -13.85 9.41
C ALA A 139 -13.62 -13.26 10.60
N ASP A 140 -13.08 -13.38 11.81
CA ASP A 140 -13.67 -12.82 13.04
C ASP A 140 -13.33 -11.34 13.28
N ASP A 141 -12.65 -10.63 12.37
CA ASP A 141 -12.46 -9.18 12.50
C ASP A 141 -13.81 -8.48 12.25
N PRO A 142 -14.46 -7.89 13.27
CA PRO A 142 -15.81 -7.30 13.16
C PRO A 142 -15.89 -6.09 12.23
N ARG A 143 -14.76 -5.67 11.66
CA ARG A 143 -14.65 -4.58 10.69
C ARG A 143 -14.41 -5.08 9.25
N ALA A 144 -14.27 -6.39 9.02
CA ALA A 144 -14.23 -6.99 7.70
C ALA A 144 -15.64 -7.06 7.05
N SER A 145 -16.69 -7.09 7.86
CA SER A 145 -18.09 -7.31 7.43
C SER A 145 -18.84 -6.04 6.98
N ALA A 146 -18.22 -4.87 6.97
CA ALA A 146 -18.93 -3.60 6.71
C ALA A 146 -19.11 -3.23 5.22
N VAL A 147 -18.86 -4.15 4.28
CA VAL A 147 -18.91 -3.88 2.83
C VAL A 147 -19.97 -4.72 2.09
N GLU A 148 -20.78 -5.50 2.78
CA GLU A 148 -21.96 -6.17 2.18
C GLU A 148 -23.25 -5.53 2.71
N GLN A 149 -23.62 -4.38 2.15
CA GLN A 149 -25.01 -3.91 2.06
C GLN A 149 -25.06 -2.69 1.14
N ASP A 150 -25.30 -2.94 -0.14
CA ASP A 150 -26.24 -2.21 -1.00
C ASP A 150 -26.07 -2.72 -2.44
N ALA A 151 -26.90 -3.71 -2.78
CA ALA A 151 -27.21 -4.14 -4.13
C ALA A 151 -28.60 -3.62 -4.51
#